data_AF-S3B5H2-F1
#
_entry.id   AF-S3B5H2-F1
#
_cell.length_a   1.000
_cell.length_b   1.000
_cell.length_c   1.000
_cell.angle_alpha   90.00
_cell.angle_beta   90.00
_cell.angle_gamma   90.00
#
_symmetry.space_group_name_H-M   'P 1'
#
loop_
_entity.id
_entity.type
_entity.pdbx_description
1 polymer ?
#
loop_
_entity_poly.entity_id
_entity_poly.type
_entity_poly.pdbx_seq_one_letter_code
_entity_poly.pdbx_strand_id
1 'polypeptide(L)' 'MVPRSDLVIADHGEVFLGWITQRPDGSPICVATPRVETDPAERKAFRRLVSLEGRDCARCCNCLIGRDG' A
#
# COMPACT_ATOMS: atom_id res chain seq x y z
N MET A 1 -6.24 -4.28 -21.09
CA MET A 1 -7.29 -4.09 -20.06
C MET A 1 -6.65 -4.47 -18.73
N VAL A 2 -6.31 -3.49 -17.89
CA VAL A 2 -5.64 -3.75 -16.60
C VAL A 2 -6.72 -4.27 -15.65
N PRO A 3 -6.57 -5.46 -15.04
CA PRO A 3 -7.53 -5.94 -14.05
C PRO A 3 -7.56 -4.92 -12.89
N ARG A 4 -8.75 -4.39 -12.60
CA ARG A 4 -8.98 -3.57 -11.41
C ARG A 4 -8.90 -4.53 -10.23
N SER A 5 -7.74 -4.55 -9.58
CA SER A 5 -7.56 -5.21 -8.29
C SER A 5 -8.55 -4.61 -7.29
N ASP A 6 -9.11 -5.46 -6.43
CA ASP A 6 -10.18 -5.12 -5.51
C ASP A 6 -9.84 -3.88 -4.68
N LEU A 7 -10.75 -2.90 -4.69
CA LEU A 7 -10.64 -1.72 -3.85
C LEU A 7 -10.94 -2.13 -2.41
N VAL A 8 -9.90 -2.40 -1.64
CA VAL A 8 -10.03 -2.59 -0.19
C VAL A 8 -10.19 -1.22 0.47
N ILE A 9 -11.44 -0.84 0.75
CA ILE A 9 -11.75 0.27 1.66
C ILE A 9 -11.54 -0.24 3.09
N ALA A 10 -10.28 -0.25 3.53
CA ALA A 10 -9.98 -0.44 4.94
C ALA A 10 -10.22 0.88 5.66
N ASP A 11 -11.01 0.84 6.74
CA ASP A 11 -11.31 1.98 7.62
C ASP A 11 -10.04 2.45 8.35
N HIS A 12 -9.19 3.16 7.61
CA HIS A 12 -7.94 3.75 8.07
C HIS A 12 -8.10 5.27 8.32
N GLY A 13 -9.34 5.72 8.48
CA GLY A 13 -9.74 7.13 8.55
C GLY A 13 -10.40 7.58 7.25
N GLU A 14 -11.33 8.55 7.34
CA GLU A 14 -12.19 9.04 6.24
C GLU A 14 -11.46 9.50 4.95
N VAL A 15 -10.12 9.58 4.96
CA VAL A 15 -9.33 10.19 3.87
C VAL A 15 -8.16 9.31 3.40
N PHE A 16 -7.96 8.12 3.96
CA PHE A 16 -6.87 7.25 3.52
C PHE A 16 -7.14 6.71 2.11
N LEU A 17 -6.32 7.10 1.14
CA LEU A 17 -6.40 6.63 -0.24
C LEU A 17 -5.13 5.86 -0.61
N GLY A 18 -5.26 4.55 -0.71
CA GLY A 18 -4.20 3.67 -1.19
C GLY A 18 -4.79 2.40 -1.81
N TRP A 19 -4.07 1.81 -2.76
CA TRP A 19 -4.46 0.54 -3.34
C TRP A 19 -3.23 -0.28 -3.73
N ILE A 20 -3.45 -1.59 -3.85
CA ILE A 20 -2.45 -2.56 -4.25
C ILE A 20 -2.97 -3.26 -5.50
N THR A 21 -2.10 -3.44 -6.48
CA THR A 21 -2.40 -4.16 -7.71
C THR A 21 -1.23 -5.04 -8.11
N GLN A 22 -1.40 -5.86 -9.14
CA GLN A 22 -0.35 -6.71 -9.68
C GLN A 22 0.03 -6.28 -11.09
N ARG A 23 1.32 -6.36 -11.40
CA ARG A 23 1.84 -6.31 -12.76
C ARG A 23 1.52 -7.60 -13.50
N PRO A 24 1.61 -7.61 -14.85
CA PRO A 24 1.46 -8.82 -15.65
C PRO A 24 2.44 -9.95 -15.28
N ASP A 25 3.61 -9.61 -14.71
CA ASP A 25 4.61 -10.56 -14.22
C ASP A 25 4.30 -11.10 -12.79
N GLY A 26 3.16 -10.72 -12.21
CA GLY A 26 2.74 -11.12 -10.87
C GLY A 26 3.31 -10.27 -9.72
N SER A 27 4.26 -9.37 -10.00
CA SER A 27 4.86 -8.52 -8.96
C SER A 27 3.87 -7.45 -8.46
N PRO A 28 3.88 -7.11 -7.16
CA PRO A 28 3.00 -6.09 -6.62
C PRO A 28 3.39 -4.68 -7.08
N ILE A 29 2.38 -3.86 -7.35
CA ILE A 29 2.47 -2.40 -7.34
C ILE A 29 1.60 -1.88 -6.20
N CYS A 30 2.21 -1.08 -5.34
CA CYS A 30 1.55 -0.39 -4.23
C CYS A 30 1.47 1.10 -4.57
N VAL A 31 0.29 1.71 -4.45
CA VAL A 31 0.10 3.15 -4.64
C VAL A 31 -0.50 3.74 -3.37
N ALA A 32 0.15 4.77 -2.83
CA ALA A 32 -0.27 5.50 -1.65
C ALA A 32 -0.34 7.00 -1.97
N THR A 33 -1.14 7.78 -1.22
CA THR A 33 -1.08 9.24 -1.34
C THR A 33 0.28 9.80 -0.90
N PRO A 34 0.70 10.98 -1.40
CA PRO A 34 1.94 11.63 -0.95
C PRO A 34 2.00 11.91 0.56
N ARG A 35 0.87 11.91 1.28
CA ARG A 35 0.84 12.15 2.74
C ARG A 35 1.67 11.14 3.53
N VAL A 36 1.89 9.93 2.98
CA VAL A 36 2.76 8.92 3.60
C VAL A 36 4.22 9.39 3.76
N GLU A 37 4.66 10.42 3.05
CA GLU A 37 6.00 11.00 3.19
C GLU A 37 6.17 11.71 4.53
N THR A 38 5.14 12.44 4.98
CA THR A 38 5.21 13.29 6.17
C THR A 38 4.41 12.75 7.36
N ASP A 39 3.42 11.89 7.12
CA ASP A 39 2.51 11.39 8.14
C ASP A 39 2.81 9.92 8.51
N PRO A 40 3.33 9.64 9.73
CA PRO A 40 3.57 8.28 10.19
C PRO A 40 2.29 7.45 10.41
N ALA A 41 1.13 8.09 10.65
CA ALA A 41 -0.14 7.38 10.78
C ALA A 41 -0.60 6.81 9.43
N GLU A 42 -0.44 7.59 8.35
CA GLU A 42 -0.69 7.15 6.98
C GLU A 42 0.24 6.00 6.57
N ARG A 43 1.53 6.04 6.96
CA ARG A 43 2.46 4.91 6.76
C ARG A 43 1.99 3.65 7.48
N LYS A 44 1.53 3.79 8.74
CA LYS A 44 1.03 2.67 9.55
C LYS A 44 -0.24 2.07 8.94
N ALA A 45 -1.17 2.91 8.49
CA ALA A 45 -2.37 2.49 7.76
C ALA A 45 -2.01 1.72 6.49
N PHE A 46 -1.07 2.25 5.69
CA PHE A 46 -0.65 1.58 4.46
C PHE A 46 0.01 0.22 4.71
N ARG A 47 0.87 0.09 5.73
CA ARG A 47 1.44 -1.21 6.14
C ARG A 47 0.36 -2.21 6.52
N ARG A 48 -0.70 -1.75 7.20
CA ARG A 48 -1.84 -2.60 7.56
C ARG A 48 -2.60 -3.07 6.31
N LEU A 49 -2.87 -2.19 5.35
CA LEU A 49 -3.46 -2.57 4.05
C LEU A 49 -2.61 -3.64 3.34
N VAL A 50 -1.29 -3.43 3.25
CA VAL A 50 -0.37 -4.40 2.62
C VAL A 50 -0.41 -5.75 3.34
N SER A 51 -0.47 -5.75 4.67
CA SER A 51 -0.59 -6.99 5.46
C SER A 51 -1.92 -7.72 5.25
N LEU A 52 -3.03 -7.00 5.07
CA LEU A 52 -4.34 -7.60 4.80
C LEU A 52 -4.38 -8.30 3.43
N GLU A 53 -3.61 -7.79 2.46
CA GLU A 53 -3.39 -8.43 1.16
C GLU A 53 -2.39 -9.61 1.21
N GLY A 54 -1.98 -10.04 2.41
CA GLY A 54 -1.01 -11.13 2.59
C GLY A 54 0.42 -10.77 2.14
N ARG A 55 0.74 -9.48 2.06
CA ARG A 55 2.04 -8.97 1.62
C ARG A 55 2.79 -8.33 2.79
N ASP A 56 4.07 -8.04 2.56
CA ASP A 56 4.96 -7.47 3.57
C ASP A 56 5.83 -6.37 2.94
N CYS A 57 5.74 -5.15 3.47
CA CYS A 57 6.54 -4.00 3.02
C CYS A 57 8.05 -4.23 3.22
N ALA A 58 8.46 -4.97 4.24
CA ALA A 58 9.86 -5.26 4.54
C ALA A 58 10.50 -6.22 3.52
N ARG A 59 9.69 -6.89 2.68
CA ARG A 59 10.19 -7.77 1.62
C ARG A 59 10.55 -7.04 0.33
N CYS A 60 9.86 -5.95 -0.01
CA CYS A 60 10.10 -5.26 -1.28
C CYS A 60 11.07 -4.09 -1.15
N CYS A 61 11.03 -3.33 -0.04
CA CYS A 61 11.88 -2.17 0.26
C CYS A 61 11.99 -1.10 -0.87
N ASN A 62 11.07 -1.11 -1.83
CA ASN A 62 11.13 -0.30 -3.04
C ASN A 62 10.60 1.13 -2.86
N CYS A 63 9.91 1.43 -1.75
CA CYS A 63 9.40 2.75 -1.42
C CYS A 63 9.78 3.16 0.00
N LEU A 64 9.57 4.42 0.36
CA LEU A 64 9.88 4.96 1.70
C LEU A 64 9.23 4.14 2.83
N ILE A 65 8.01 3.64 2.62
CA ILE A 65 7.26 2.88 3.63
C ILE A 65 7.97 1.58 3.99
N GLY A 66 8.59 0.92 3.00
CA GLY A 66 9.36 -0.32 3.20
C GLY A 66 10.80 -0.07 3.61
N ARG A 67 11.37 1.11 3.34
CA ARG A 67 12.74 1.47 3.75
C ARG A 67 12.81 1.94 5.20
N ASP A 68 11.79 2.68 5.64
CA ASP A 68 11.68 3.25 6.99
C ASP A 68 10.88 2.34 7.94
N GLY A 69 10.84 1.04 7.63
CA GLY A 69 10.02 0.01 8.29
C GLY A 69 10.79 -0.82 9.28
#